data_AF-A0A6S7HBT8-F1
#
_entry.id   AF-A0A6S7HBT8-F1
#
_cell.length_a   1.000
_cell.length_b   1.000
_cell.length_c   1.000
_cell.angle_alpha   90.00
_cell.angle_beta   90.00
_cell.angle_gamma   90.00
#
_symmetry.space_group_name_H-M   'P 1'
#
loop_
_entity.id
_entity.type
_entity.pdbx_description
1 polymer ?
#
loop_
_entity_poly.entity_id
_entity_poly.type
_entity_poly.pdbx_seq_one_letter_code
_entity_poly.pdbx_strand_id
1 'polypeptide(L)'
;MSVPEKLPKIGYSDHYCFVVRQKLPRAKPPPKETIFRRNTRGSRIREFGQWRTSFSWQEVISKGSCQDKFECFHRTLLGAVEKYLPMKAVRKCRSDKPWMTSKIKSLIRKRQTCMSKYGKESSSFKFWEIKLPNPSKNVRNRIISVKLET
;
A
#
# COMPACT_ATOMS: atom_id res chain seq x y z
N MET A 1 30.80 -8.99 21.80
CA MET A 1 29.61 -8.17 22.14
C MET A 1 29.88 -6.71 21.76
N SER A 2 28.87 -5.83 21.74
CA SER A 2 29.08 -4.38 21.57
C SER A 2 29.35 -3.70 22.91
N VAL A 3 29.97 -2.52 22.88
CA VAL A 3 30.17 -1.68 24.07
C VAL A 3 28.78 -1.25 24.60
N PRO A 4 28.51 -1.30 25.92
CA PRO A 4 27.25 -0.86 26.48
C PRO A 4 26.95 0.61 26.12
N GLU A 5 25.80 0.85 25.50
CA GLU A 5 25.33 2.18 25.14
C GLU A 5 24.32 2.67 26.17
N LYS A 6 24.60 3.81 26.82
CA LYS A 6 23.67 4.45 27.74
C LYS A 6 22.54 5.11 26.96
N LEU A 7 21.30 4.73 27.26
CA LEU A 7 20.08 5.27 26.65
C LEU A 7 19.38 6.27 27.59
N PRO A 8 18.46 7.10 27.03
CA PRO A 8 17.57 7.93 27.84
C PRO A 8 16.76 7.09 28.84
N LYS A 9 16.34 7.73 29.94
CA LYS A 9 15.47 7.14 30.97
C LYS A 9 14.14 6.69 30.36
N ILE A 10 13.60 5.57 30.84
CA ILE A 10 12.31 5.02 30.39
C ILE A 10 11.20 5.54 31.31
N GLY A 11 10.26 6.28 30.73
CA GLY A 11 9.11 6.82 31.48
C GLY A 11 9.56 7.76 32.60
N TYR A 12 9.07 7.51 33.82
CA TYR A 12 9.41 8.26 35.03
C TYR A 12 10.53 7.63 35.86
N SER A 13 11.14 6.54 35.40
CA SER A 13 12.24 5.89 36.12
C SER A 13 13.45 6.81 36.18
N ASP A 14 14.08 6.88 37.34
CA ASP A 14 15.33 7.62 37.57
C ASP A 14 16.58 6.81 37.19
N HIS A 15 16.45 5.50 36.99
CA HIS A 15 17.52 4.60 36.59
C HIS A 15 17.98 4.83 35.14
N TYR A 16 19.29 4.68 34.92
CA TYR A 16 19.86 4.71 33.58
C TYR A 16 19.68 3.37 32.87
N CYS A 17 19.24 3.42 31.62
CA CYS A 17 19.12 2.23 30.79
C CYS A 17 20.40 2.01 30.00
N PHE A 18 20.92 0.79 30.02
CA PHE A 18 22.05 0.39 29.19
C PHE A 18 21.58 -0.65 28.18
N VAL A 19 21.94 -0.46 26.92
CA VAL A 19 21.72 -1.45 25.86
C VAL A 19 23.05 -2.08 25.49
N VAL A 20 23.11 -3.41 25.65
CA VAL A 20 24.18 -4.24 25.14
C VAL A 20 23.64 -5.02 23.96
N ARG A 21 24.16 -4.77 22.76
CA ARG A 21 23.74 -5.49 21.55
C ARG A 21 24.72 -6.62 21.29
N GLN A 22 24.21 -7.84 21.12
CA GLN A 22 25.02 -8.92 20.56
C GLN A 22 25.36 -8.56 19.10
N LYS A 23 26.63 -8.71 18.72
CA LYS A 23 27.07 -8.54 17.32
C LYS A 23 26.63 -9.78 16.52
N LEU A 24 25.33 -9.91 16.30
CA LEU A 24 24.77 -10.96 15.45
C LEU A 24 24.96 -10.55 13.98
N PRO A 25 25.26 -11.50 13.09
CA PRO A 25 25.19 -11.23 11.66
C PRO A 25 23.78 -10.74 11.32
N ARG A 26 23.72 -9.73 10.43
CA ARG A 26 22.44 -9.13 10.04
C ARG A 26 21.53 -10.22 9.47
N ALA A 27 20.35 -10.38 10.07
CA ALA A 27 19.36 -11.33 9.58
C ALA A 27 19.09 -11.09 8.09
N LYS A 28 18.99 -12.17 7.31
CA LYS A 28 18.62 -12.09 5.90
C LYS A 28 17.26 -11.39 5.79
N PRO A 29 17.07 -10.45 4.84
CA PRO A 29 15.78 -9.81 4.67
C PRO A 29 14.72 -10.89 4.36
N PRO A 30 13.48 -10.69 4.83
CA PRO A 30 12.43 -11.66 4.58
C PRO A 30 12.20 -11.83 3.07
N PRO A 31 11.81 -13.04 2.64
CA PRO A 31 11.60 -13.33 1.23
C PRO A 31 10.52 -12.42 0.64
N LYS A 32 10.78 -11.93 -0.56
CA LYS A 32 9.85 -11.12 -1.33
C LYS A 32 9.15 -12.00 -2.35
N GLU A 33 7.87 -11.73 -2.56
CA GLU A 33 7.04 -12.36 -3.57
C GLU A 33 6.59 -11.30 -4.57
N THR A 34 6.59 -11.66 -5.85
CA THR A 34 6.05 -10.82 -6.92
C THR A 34 4.62 -11.24 -7.19
N ILE A 35 3.69 -10.32 -7.04
CA ILE A 35 2.29 -10.50 -7.42
C ILE A 35 1.95 -9.59 -8.59
N PHE A 36 1.05 -10.03 -9.46
CA PHE A 36 0.54 -9.21 -10.54
C PHE A 36 -0.82 -8.64 -10.16
N ARG A 37 -0.99 -7.33 -10.36
CA ARG A 37 -2.28 -6.66 -10.14
C ARG A 37 -2.47 -5.51 -11.11
N ARG A 38 -3.73 -5.22 -11.46
CA ARG A 38 -4.05 -4.05 -12.28
C ARG A 38 -3.78 -2.74 -11.54
N ASN A 39 -3.34 -1.73 -12.29
CA ASN A 39 -3.07 -0.41 -11.76
C ASN A 39 -4.37 0.38 -11.52
N THR A 40 -5.01 0.17 -10.38
CA THR A 40 -6.27 0.83 -9.98
C THR A 40 -6.06 2.11 -9.17
N ARG A 41 -4.94 2.83 -9.38
CA ARG A 41 -4.73 4.14 -8.74
C ARG A 41 -5.87 5.08 -9.14
N GLY A 42 -6.33 5.92 -8.22
CA GLY A 42 -7.45 6.84 -8.46
C GLY A 42 -7.30 7.70 -9.72
N SER A 43 -6.08 8.10 -10.10
CA SER A 43 -5.84 8.80 -11.38
C SER A 43 -6.16 7.93 -12.61
N ARG A 44 -5.72 6.67 -12.62
CA ARG A 44 -5.98 5.72 -13.72
C ARG A 44 -7.45 5.32 -13.81
N ILE A 45 -8.09 5.11 -12.65
CA ILE A 45 -9.54 4.84 -12.59
C ILE A 45 -10.32 6.03 -13.16
N ARG A 46 -9.90 7.25 -12.86
CA ARG A 46 -10.53 8.45 -13.41
C ARG A 46 -10.33 8.57 -14.92
N GLU A 47 -9.12 8.34 -15.42
CA GLU A 47 -8.82 8.31 -16.86
C GLU A 47 -9.69 7.26 -17.59
N PHE A 48 -9.79 6.04 -17.04
CA PHE A 48 -10.66 5.01 -17.58
C PHE A 48 -12.14 5.42 -17.55
N GLY A 49 -12.59 6.05 -16.46
CA GLY A 49 -13.94 6.57 -16.33
C GLY A 49 -14.26 7.65 -17.36
N GLN A 50 -13.34 8.60 -17.57
CA GLN A 50 -13.47 9.66 -18.59
C GLN A 50 -13.54 9.09 -20.00
N TRP A 51 -12.68 8.11 -20.31
CA TRP A 51 -12.75 7.40 -21.57
C TRP A 51 -14.11 6.73 -21.76
N ARG A 52 -14.59 5.97 -20.78
CA ARG A 52 -15.88 5.27 -20.87
C ARG A 52 -17.05 6.22 -21.15
N THR A 53 -17.03 7.43 -20.58
CA THR A 53 -18.10 8.42 -20.76
C THR A 53 -18.01 9.20 -22.07
N SER A 54 -16.83 9.29 -22.68
CA SER A 54 -16.60 10.03 -23.93
C SER A 54 -16.52 9.13 -25.16
N PHE A 55 -16.33 7.83 -24.98
CA PHE A 55 -16.19 6.88 -26.07
C PHE A 55 -17.53 6.66 -26.80
N SER A 56 -17.51 6.78 -28.13
CA SER A 56 -18.67 6.54 -28.97
C SER A 56 -18.89 5.03 -29.14
N TRP A 57 -20.07 4.55 -28.75
CA TRP A 57 -20.47 3.15 -28.89
C TRP A 57 -21.16 2.84 -30.23
N GLN A 58 -21.19 3.80 -31.16
CA GLN A 58 -21.86 3.64 -32.45
C GLN A 58 -21.34 2.43 -33.23
N GLU A 59 -20.03 2.17 -33.22
CA GLU A 59 -19.43 1.01 -33.89
C GLU A 59 -19.97 -0.33 -33.36
N VAL A 60 -20.24 -0.40 -32.05
CA VAL A 60 -20.85 -1.58 -31.43
C VAL A 60 -22.33 -1.64 -31.81
N ILE A 61 -23.07 -0.54 -31.68
CA ILE A 61 -24.52 -0.51 -31.92
C ILE A 61 -24.85 -0.84 -33.38
N SER A 62 -24.02 -0.41 -34.33
CA SER A 62 -24.23 -0.57 -35.76
C SER A 62 -23.95 -1.98 -36.30
N LYS A 63 -23.46 -2.92 -35.48
CA LYS A 63 -23.26 -4.31 -35.93
C LYS A 63 -24.60 -5.03 -36.17
N GLY A 64 -24.63 -5.93 -37.15
CA GLY A 64 -25.84 -6.61 -37.59
C GLY A 64 -26.33 -7.72 -36.66
N SER A 65 -25.41 -8.50 -36.08
CA SER A 65 -25.76 -9.63 -35.20
C SER A 65 -25.44 -9.35 -33.73
N CYS A 66 -26.15 -10.01 -32.81
CA CYS A 66 -25.85 -9.94 -31.38
C CYS A 66 -24.43 -10.42 -31.05
N GLN A 67 -23.94 -11.43 -31.76
CA GLN A 67 -22.60 -11.97 -31.58
C GLN A 67 -21.53 -10.92 -31.93
N ASP A 68 -21.67 -10.27 -33.09
CA ASP A 68 -20.73 -9.22 -33.53
C ASP A 68 -20.72 -8.03 -32.57
N LYS A 69 -21.88 -7.67 -32.01
CA LYS A 69 -21.99 -6.62 -30.97
C LYS A 69 -21.18 -7.00 -29.74
N PHE A 70 -21.38 -8.23 -29.24
CA PHE A 70 -20.68 -8.71 -28.06
C PHE A 70 -19.16 -8.75 -28.29
N GLU A 71 -18.71 -9.28 -29.41
CA GLU A 71 -17.29 -9.38 -29.73
C GLU A 71 -16.64 -7.99 -29.87
N CYS A 72 -17.29 -7.07 -30.58
CA CYS A 72 -16.83 -5.70 -30.74
C CYS A 72 -16.74 -4.98 -29.38
N PHE A 73 -17.79 -5.10 -28.55
CA PHE A 73 -17.82 -4.54 -27.21
C PHE A 73 -16.71 -5.12 -26.33
N HIS A 74 -16.60 -6.45 -26.27
CA HIS A 74 -15.65 -7.15 -25.42
C HIS A 74 -14.21 -6.80 -25.79
N ARG A 75 -13.88 -6.82 -27.09
CA ARG A 75 -12.55 -6.43 -27.59
C ARG A 75 -12.22 -4.98 -27.24
N THR A 76 -13.15 -4.07 -27.45
CA THR A 76 -12.99 -2.64 -27.16
C THR A 76 -12.76 -2.40 -25.65
N LEU A 77 -13.58 -3.04 -24.82
CA LEU A 77 -13.48 -2.92 -23.37
C LEU A 77 -12.17 -3.50 -22.84
N LEU A 78 -11.78 -4.70 -23.29
CA LEU A 78 -10.51 -5.31 -22.90
C LEU A 78 -9.31 -4.45 -23.31
N GLY A 79 -9.30 -3.94 -24.54
CA GLY A 79 -8.23 -3.05 -25.01
C GLY A 79 -8.12 -1.78 -24.15
N ALA A 80 -9.25 -1.19 -23.77
CA ALA A 80 -9.26 -0.04 -22.88
C ALA A 80 -8.79 -0.39 -21.46
N VAL A 81 -9.20 -1.54 -20.93
CA VAL A 81 -8.75 -2.01 -19.62
C VAL A 81 -7.23 -2.20 -19.60
N GLU A 82 -6.64 -2.81 -20.62
CA GLU A 82 -5.17 -2.96 -20.69
C GLU A 82 -4.46 -1.61 -20.87
N LYS A 83 -5.03 -0.69 -21.66
CA LYS A 83 -4.48 0.66 -21.85
C LYS A 83 -4.49 1.49 -20.56
N TYR A 84 -5.65 1.59 -19.89
CA TYR A 84 -5.83 2.50 -18.75
C TYR A 84 -5.44 1.85 -17.41
N LEU A 85 -5.70 0.55 -17.25
CA LEU A 85 -5.50 -0.23 -16.02
C LEU A 85 -4.51 -1.39 -16.21
N PRO A 86 -3.30 -1.15 -16.74
CA PRO A 86 -2.38 -2.22 -17.10
C PRO A 86 -2.01 -3.09 -15.91
N MET A 87 -1.77 -4.37 -16.17
CA MET A 87 -1.20 -5.29 -15.20
C MET A 87 0.21 -4.85 -14.79
N LYS A 88 0.48 -4.83 -13.49
CA LYS A 88 1.78 -4.45 -12.92
C LYS A 88 2.25 -5.49 -11.92
N ALA A 89 3.53 -5.84 -12.04
CA ALA A 89 4.25 -6.59 -11.03
C ALA A 89 4.48 -5.71 -9.79
N VAL A 90 4.14 -6.25 -8.62
CA VAL A 90 4.36 -5.60 -7.33
C VAL A 90 5.05 -6.57 -6.39
N ARG A 91 6.17 -6.13 -5.82
CA ARG A 91 6.91 -6.91 -4.83
C ARG A 91 6.32 -6.69 -3.43
N LYS A 92 5.91 -7.76 -2.78
CA LYS A 92 5.41 -7.78 -1.40
C LYS A 92 6.34 -8.63 -0.53
N CYS A 93 6.44 -8.32 0.76
CA CYS A 93 7.15 -9.19 1.69
C CYS A 93 6.20 -10.31 2.12
N ARG A 94 6.65 -11.57 2.12
CA ARG A 94 5.78 -12.71 2.49
C ARG A 94 5.26 -12.62 3.92
N SER A 95 6.05 -12.03 4.82
CA SER A 95 5.66 -11.79 6.22
C SER A 95 4.79 -10.54 6.42
N ASP A 96 4.44 -9.80 5.35
CA ASP A 96 3.52 -8.66 5.47
C ASP A 96 2.12 -9.15 5.82
N LYS A 97 1.62 -8.66 6.96
CA LYS A 97 0.23 -8.86 7.35
C LYS A 97 -0.71 -8.30 6.26
N PRO A 98 -1.92 -8.86 6.06
CA PRO A 98 -2.84 -8.43 5.00
C PRO A 98 -3.15 -6.92 4.99
N TRP A 99 -3.21 -6.30 6.17
CA TRP A 99 -3.45 -4.86 6.32
C TRP A 99 -2.21 -3.99 6.08
N MET A 100 -1.01 -4.55 5.92
CA MET A 100 0.24 -3.80 5.68
C MET A 100 0.38 -3.39 4.21
N THR A 101 -0.41 -2.40 3.80
CA THR A 101 -0.37 -1.87 2.44
C THR A 101 0.88 -1.02 2.17
N SER A 102 1.23 -0.82 0.89
CA SER A 102 2.31 0.10 0.48
C SER A 102 2.10 1.53 1.00
N LYS A 103 0.83 1.98 1.10
CA LYS A 103 0.46 3.27 1.68
C LYS A 103 0.83 3.34 3.16
N ILE A 104 0.47 2.32 3.94
CA ILE A 104 0.79 2.25 5.37
C ILE A 104 2.31 2.23 5.59
N LYS A 105 3.04 1.41 4.83
CA LYS A 105 4.51 1.39 4.88
C LYS A 105 5.14 2.74 4.54
N SER A 106 4.60 3.44 3.55
CA SER A 106 5.05 4.79 3.19
C SER A 106 4.82 5.78 4.33
N LEU A 107 3.66 5.76 4.97
CA LEU A 107 3.37 6.60 6.14
C LEU A 107 4.30 6.29 7.33
N ILE A 108 4.56 5.00 7.60
CA ILE A 108 5.50 4.58 8.65
C ILE A 108 6.89 5.13 8.36
N ARG A 109 7.38 4.98 7.12
CA ARG A 109 8.68 5.51 6.70
C ARG A 109 8.75 7.03 6.87
N LYS A 110 7.70 7.76 6.48
CA LYS A 110 7.64 9.22 6.65
C LYS A 110 7.73 9.62 8.12
N ARG A 111 6.95 8.99 9.00
CA ARG A 111 7.03 9.22 10.46
C ARG A 111 8.43 8.93 11.00
N GLN A 112 9.01 7.78 10.65
CA GLN A 112 10.35 7.40 11.11
C GLN A 112 11.43 8.38 10.61
N THR A 113 11.30 8.85 9.37
CA THR A 113 12.21 9.87 8.81
C THR A 113 12.09 11.19 9.57
N CYS A 114 10.86 11.64 9.86
CA CYS A 114 10.64 12.86 10.66
C CYS A 114 11.18 12.70 12.09
N MET A 115 10.98 11.55 12.73
CA MET A 115 11.53 11.26 14.06
C MET A 115 13.05 11.35 14.07
N SER A 116 13.70 10.72 13.08
CA SER A 116 15.15 10.69 12.98
C SER A 116 15.78 12.05 12.67
N LYS A 117 15.08 12.91 11.92
CA LYS A 117 15.60 14.22 11.50
C LYS A 117 15.28 15.35 12.46
N TYR A 118 14.08 15.36 13.04
CA TYR A 118 13.54 16.53 13.75
C TYR A 118 13.12 16.21 15.19
N GLY A 119 13.19 14.95 15.61
CA GLY A 119 12.79 14.52 16.94
C GLY A 119 11.27 14.50 17.16
N LYS A 120 10.90 14.07 18.38
CA LYS A 120 9.52 13.80 18.80
C LYS A 120 8.65 15.06 18.89
N GLU A 121 9.25 16.18 19.29
CA GLU A 121 8.50 17.41 19.51
C GLU A 121 8.17 18.19 18.24
N SER A 122 8.75 17.79 17.10
CA SER A 122 8.48 18.45 15.83
C SER A 122 7.02 18.31 15.40
N SER A 123 6.45 19.42 14.91
CA SER A 123 5.11 19.46 14.31
C SER A 123 4.98 18.44 13.16
N SER A 124 6.05 18.27 12.38
CA SER A 124 6.14 17.27 11.31
C SER A 124 5.96 15.83 11.82
N PHE A 125 6.61 15.46 12.93
CA PHE A 125 6.44 14.12 13.51
C PHE A 125 5.02 13.93 14.06
N LYS A 126 4.52 14.90 14.84
CA LYS A 126 3.15 14.88 15.42
C LYS A 126 2.08 14.75 14.33
N PHE A 127 2.24 15.45 13.20
CA PHE A 127 1.35 15.33 12.04
C PHE A 127 1.26 13.89 11.50
N TRP A 128 2.40 13.23 11.29
CA TRP A 128 2.41 11.86 10.76
C TRP A 128 1.96 10.82 11.79
N GLU A 129 2.14 11.11 13.08
CA GLU A 129 1.64 10.27 14.17
C GLU A 129 0.11 10.21 14.19
N ILE A 130 -0.57 11.35 14.06
CA ILE A 130 -2.04 11.42 13.97
C ILE A 130 -2.57 10.74 12.69
N LYS A 131 -1.80 10.78 11.60
CA LYS A 131 -2.24 10.27 10.29
C LYS A 131 -2.10 8.75 10.12
N LEU A 132 -1.30 8.07 10.95
CA LEU A 132 -1.07 6.62 10.94
C LEU A 132 -2.18 5.71 11.53
N PRO A 133 -2.93 6.08 12.58
CA PRO A 133 -3.96 5.21 13.16
C PRO A 133 -5.17 4.98 12.24
N ASN A 134 -5.61 5.98 11.48
CA ASN A 134 -6.83 5.87 10.65
C ASN A 134 -6.74 4.84 9.50
N PRO A 135 -5.64 4.74 8.74
CA PRO A 135 -5.55 3.76 7.65
C PRO A 135 -5.36 2.32 8.14
N SER A 136 -4.73 2.10 9.29
CA SER A 136 -4.39 0.76 9.78
C SER A 136 -5.55 0.09 10.52
N LYS A 137 -6.29 0.83 11.36
CA LYS A 137 -7.47 0.31 12.07
C LYS A 137 -8.61 -0.04 11.12
N ASN A 138 -8.95 0.85 10.18
CA ASN A 138 -10.07 0.63 9.25
C ASN A 138 -9.82 -0.55 8.29
N VAL A 139 -8.59 -0.72 7.80
CA VAL A 139 -8.24 -1.86 6.92
C VAL A 139 -8.20 -3.16 7.71
N ARG A 140 -7.72 -3.14 8.95
CA ARG A 140 -7.70 -4.33 9.82
C ARG A 140 -9.11 -4.81 10.13
N ASN A 141 -10.01 -3.90 10.53
CA ASN A 141 -11.40 -4.25 10.86
C ASN A 141 -12.14 -4.79 9.64
N ARG A 142 -11.98 -4.17 8.46
CA ARG A 142 -12.59 -4.65 7.22
C ARG A 142 -12.14 -6.07 6.83
N ILE A 143 -10.86 -6.39 7.01
CA ILE A 143 -10.33 -7.73 6.70
C ILE A 143 -10.83 -8.77 7.70
N ILE A 144 -11.00 -8.40 8.97
CA ILE A 144 -11.59 -9.29 9.98
C ILE A 144 -13.06 -9.57 9.65
N SER A 145 -13.85 -8.56 9.31
CA SER A 145 -15.26 -8.73 8.94
C SER A 145 -15.46 -9.66 7.73
N VAL A 146 -14.68 -9.47 6.65
CA VAL A 146 -14.75 -10.32 5.45
C VAL A 146 -14.41 -11.79 5.75
N LYS A 147 -13.68 -12.06 6.83
CA LYS A 147 -13.25 -13.42 7.21
C LYS A 147 -14.18 -14.11 8.19
N LEU A 148 -15.20 -13.41 8.71
CA LEU A 148 -16.26 -13.95 9.55
C LEU A 148 -17.53 -14.28 8.74
N GLU A 149 -17.59 -13.83 7.48
CA GLU A 149 -18.71 -14.05 6.55
C GLU A 149 -18.45 -15.21 5.55
N THR A 150 -17.34 -15.95 5.71
CA THR A 150 -16.94 -17.12 4.92
C THR A 150 -16.58 -18.28 5.84
#